data_AF-A0A8H4QV20-F1
#
_entry.id   AF-A0A8H4QV20-F1
#
_cell.length_a   1.000
_cell.length_b   1.000
_cell.length_c   1.000
_cell.angle_alpha   90.00
_cell.angle_beta   90.00
_cell.angle_gamma   90.00
#
_symmetry.space_group_name_H-M   'P 1'
#
loop_
_entity.id
_entity.type
_entity.pdbx_description
1 polymer ?
#
loop_
_entity_poly.entity_id
_entity_poly.type
_entity_poly.pdbx_seq_one_letter_code
_entity_poly.pdbx_strand_id
1 'polypeptide(L)'
;MEDTRETPHFDMMNMLLEQVNPDIALTSSKADDDFIDVLTEHMETTSGVFQIRPFKEFVPAKGRDRLLALNRFAYISTDDNDLPPSSEDASSSSRPRNAYDFMQSRREVTGDPTTMRWNASIRLANFASVESSPLCLASIGALLDYIVREKALSEFDDDGIGGLDIRDIEIIALDAAMQINADALLYAYS
;
A
#
# COMPACT_ATOMS: atom_id res chain seq x y z
N MET A 1 28.08 -38.51 0.74
CA MET A 1 26.75 -37.89 0.63
C MET A 1 26.63 -37.04 1.87
N GLU A 2 26.82 -35.75 1.70
CA GLU A 2 26.72 -34.76 2.76
C GLU A 2 25.22 -34.50 2.91
N ASP A 3 24.64 -34.94 4.02
CA ASP A 3 23.23 -34.70 4.32
C ASP A 3 23.01 -33.18 4.33
N THR A 4 22.30 -32.68 3.31
CA THR A 4 21.80 -31.32 3.30
C THR A 4 20.90 -31.18 4.52
N ARG A 5 21.37 -30.44 5.52
CA ARG A 5 20.55 -30.07 6.67
C ARG A 5 19.43 -29.19 6.14
N GLU A 6 18.24 -29.76 5.93
CA GLU A 6 17.02 -28.97 5.82
C GLU A 6 16.91 -28.11 7.08
N THR A 7 17.18 -26.82 6.96
CA THR A 7 16.78 -25.86 7.98
C THR A 7 15.33 -25.47 7.69
N PRO A 8 14.36 -25.84 8.53
CA PRO A 8 12.93 -25.47 8.38
C PRO A 8 12.67 -23.97 8.65
N HIS A 9 13.73 -23.15 8.59
CA HIS A 9 13.67 -21.74 8.88
C HIS A 9 13.27 -21.02 7.60
N PHE A 10 12.09 -20.39 7.64
CA PHE A 10 11.57 -19.50 6.60
C PHE A 10 10.98 -20.14 5.33
N ASP A 11 10.63 -21.44 5.31
CA ASP A 11 9.92 -22.08 4.18
C ASP A 11 8.67 -21.29 3.74
N MET A 12 7.89 -20.82 4.71
CA MET A 12 6.71 -19.99 4.47
C MET A 12 7.05 -18.65 3.82
N MET A 13 8.19 -18.07 4.17
CA MET A 13 8.67 -16.83 3.55
C MET A 13 9.14 -17.10 2.12
N ASN A 14 9.88 -18.18 1.89
CA ASN A 14 10.34 -18.56 0.55
C ASN A 14 9.15 -18.79 -0.38
N MET A 15 8.14 -19.55 0.07
CA MET A 15 6.89 -19.72 -0.68
C MET A 15 6.20 -18.38 -0.96
N LEU A 16 6.13 -17.48 0.01
CA LEU A 16 5.52 -16.16 -0.18
C LEU A 16 6.32 -15.32 -1.20
N LEU A 17 7.64 -15.32 -1.12
CA LEU A 17 8.51 -14.60 -2.04
C LEU A 17 8.41 -15.14 -3.45
N GLU A 18 8.36 -16.46 -3.62
CA GLU A 18 8.15 -17.10 -4.93
C GLU A 18 6.78 -16.75 -5.53
N GLN A 19 5.73 -16.71 -4.70
CA GLN A 19 4.38 -16.40 -5.17
C GLN A 19 4.19 -14.91 -5.50
N VAL A 20 4.76 -14.03 -4.68
CA VAL A 20 4.64 -12.57 -4.86
C VAL A 20 5.62 -12.06 -5.91
N ASN A 21 6.79 -12.69 -6.02
CA ASN A 21 7.92 -12.29 -6.87
C ASN A 21 8.13 -10.76 -6.89
N PRO A 22 8.44 -10.15 -5.73
CA PRO A 22 8.45 -8.69 -5.61
C PRO A 22 9.63 -8.08 -6.35
N ASP A 23 9.39 -6.97 -7.05
CA ASP A 23 10.48 -6.15 -7.64
C ASP A 23 11.30 -5.44 -6.54
N ILE A 24 10.67 -5.16 -5.40
CA ILE A 24 11.26 -4.39 -4.30
C ILE A 24 10.87 -5.02 -2.97
N ALA A 25 11.87 -5.25 -2.10
CA ALA A 25 11.69 -5.73 -0.74
C ALA A 25 12.38 -4.80 0.25
N LEU A 26 11.65 -4.45 1.31
CA LEU A 26 12.15 -3.60 2.39
C LEU A 26 12.06 -4.38 3.71
N THR A 27 13.11 -4.32 4.51
CA THR A 27 13.10 -4.88 5.87
C THR A 27 13.61 -3.90 6.90
N SER A 28 13.33 -4.18 8.17
CA SER A 28 13.75 -3.35 9.30
C SER A 28 15.21 -3.61 9.65
N SER A 29 15.93 -2.58 10.08
CA SER A 29 17.27 -2.69 10.66
C SER A 29 17.33 -3.46 12.00
N LYS A 30 16.19 -3.97 12.48
CA LYS A 30 16.06 -4.83 13.66
C LYS A 30 15.52 -6.21 13.29
N ALA A 31 15.40 -6.53 12.00
CA ALA A 31 15.04 -7.87 11.57
C ALA A 31 16.15 -8.85 11.95
N ASP A 32 15.78 -10.12 12.02
CA ASP A 32 16.71 -11.22 12.29
C ASP A 32 17.71 -11.38 11.14
N ASP A 33 18.97 -11.70 11.44
CA ASP A 33 20.03 -11.78 10.43
C ASP A 33 19.75 -12.92 9.44
N ASP A 34 19.28 -14.08 9.91
CA ASP A 34 18.94 -15.21 9.04
C ASP A 34 17.77 -14.83 8.09
N PHE A 35 16.82 -14.01 8.57
CA PHE A 35 15.73 -13.49 7.73
C PHE A 35 16.23 -12.50 6.66
N ILE A 36 17.21 -11.66 7.02
CA ILE A 36 17.84 -10.72 6.07
C ILE A 36 18.58 -11.49 4.99
N ASP A 37 19.28 -12.56 5.35
CA ASP A 37 20.02 -13.40 4.40
C ASP A 37 19.07 -14.06 3.39
N VAL A 38 17.94 -14.61 3.86
CA VAL A 38 16.90 -15.19 2.99
C VAL A 38 16.34 -14.17 1.99
N LEU A 39 16.02 -12.96 2.45
CA LEU A 39 15.53 -11.90 1.57
C LEU A 39 16.61 -11.46 0.56
N THR A 40 17.86 -11.39 1.00
CA THR A 40 18.98 -10.99 0.14
C THR A 40 19.18 -12.02 -0.98
N GLU A 41 19.26 -13.30 -0.64
CA GLU A 41 19.44 -14.39 -1.60
C GLU A 41 18.31 -14.44 -2.65
N HIS A 42 17.06 -14.32 -2.19
CA HIS A 42 15.92 -14.33 -3.10
C HIS A 42 15.94 -13.14 -4.06
N MET A 43 16.16 -11.92 -3.54
CA MET A 43 16.14 -10.70 -4.34
C MET A 43 17.33 -10.62 -5.32
N GLU A 44 18.50 -11.16 -4.94
CA GLU A 44 19.64 -11.31 -5.86
C GLU A 44 19.31 -12.26 -7.02
N THR A 45 18.63 -13.38 -6.71
CA THR A 45 18.21 -14.37 -7.71
C THR A 45 17.21 -13.79 -8.71
N THR A 46 16.24 -13.00 -8.24
CA THR A 46 15.22 -12.37 -9.08
C THR A 46 15.66 -11.04 -9.69
N SER A 47 16.87 -10.56 -9.35
CA SER A 47 17.39 -9.23 -9.72
C SER A 47 16.51 -8.07 -9.23
N GLY A 48 15.82 -8.26 -8.12
CA GLY A 48 15.02 -7.23 -7.47
C GLY A 48 15.85 -6.31 -6.55
N VAL A 49 15.21 -5.25 -6.06
CA VAL A 49 15.84 -4.27 -5.15
C VAL A 49 15.55 -4.63 -3.69
N PHE A 50 16.59 -4.93 -2.93
CA PHE A 50 16.49 -5.14 -1.48
C PHE A 50 17.09 -3.97 -0.68
N GLN A 51 16.37 -3.48 0.33
CA GLN A 51 16.88 -2.44 1.23
C GLN A 51 16.54 -2.69 2.71
N ILE A 52 17.56 -2.53 3.56
CA ILE A 52 17.39 -2.45 5.01
C ILE A 52 17.09 -1.00 5.39
N ARG A 53 15.97 -0.78 6.06
CA ARG A 53 15.44 0.54 6.44
C ARG A 53 15.49 0.74 7.96
N PRO A 54 15.71 1.97 8.48
CA PRO A 54 15.70 2.23 9.91
C PRO A 54 14.40 1.79 10.59
N PHE A 55 14.50 1.07 11.72
CA PHE A 55 13.31 0.55 12.43
C PHE A 55 12.23 1.60 12.73
N LYS A 56 12.63 2.87 12.95
CA LYS A 56 11.73 4.00 13.23
C LYS A 56 10.76 4.34 12.10
N GLU A 57 10.98 3.79 10.90
CA GLU A 57 10.08 3.91 9.74
C GLU A 57 8.91 2.92 9.85
N PHE A 58 9.06 1.84 10.62
CA PHE A 58 8.07 0.78 10.79
C PHE A 58 7.17 1.07 12.00
N VAL A 59 6.35 2.12 11.92
CA VAL A 59 5.41 2.50 12.99
C VAL A 59 3.97 2.22 12.56
N PRO A 60 3.24 1.30 13.22
CA PRO A 60 1.89 0.89 12.80
C PRO A 60 0.91 2.06 12.67
N ALA A 61 0.92 2.99 13.64
CA ALA A 61 0.04 4.16 13.62
C ALA A 61 0.29 5.04 12.39
N LYS A 62 1.56 5.26 12.02
CA LYS A 62 1.92 6.04 10.83
C LYS A 62 1.48 5.33 9.55
N GLY A 63 1.69 4.01 9.47
CA GLY A 63 1.25 3.22 8.32
C GLY A 63 -0.26 3.26 8.12
N ARG A 64 -1.04 3.18 9.21
CA ARG A 64 -2.50 3.38 9.17
C ARG A 64 -2.87 4.77 8.63
N ASP A 65 -2.23 5.81 9.16
CA ASP A 65 -2.47 7.18 8.71
C ASP A 65 -2.13 7.38 7.22
N ARG A 66 -1.04 6.76 6.75
CA ARG A 66 -0.63 6.78 5.34
C ARG A 66 -1.64 6.06 4.45
N LEU A 67 -2.08 4.88 4.85
CA LEU A 67 -3.04 4.07 4.10
C LEU A 67 -4.38 4.80 3.96
N LEU A 68 -4.85 5.45 5.04
CA LEU A 68 -6.07 6.27 5.02
C LEU A 68 -5.94 7.56 4.19
N ALA A 69 -4.73 8.05 3.96
CA ALA A 69 -4.46 9.25 3.17
C ALA A 69 -4.38 8.97 1.66
N LEU A 70 -4.46 7.71 1.24
CA LEU A 70 -4.51 7.37 -0.19
C LEU A 70 -5.82 7.84 -0.80
N ASN A 71 -5.72 8.57 -1.91
CA ASN A 71 -6.88 9.08 -2.65
C ASN A 71 -7.89 7.98 -2.99
N ARG A 72 -7.42 6.76 -3.30
CA ARG A 72 -8.29 5.65 -3.64
C ARG A 72 -9.34 5.30 -2.59
N PHE A 73 -8.97 5.39 -1.33
CA PHE A 73 -9.90 5.12 -0.23
C PHE A 73 -10.75 6.36 0.11
N ALA A 74 -10.26 7.56 -0.21
CA ALA A 74 -10.93 8.83 0.05
C ALA A 74 -12.12 9.11 -0.88
N TYR A 75 -11.99 8.76 -2.17
CA TYR A 75 -13.03 9.04 -3.16
C TYR A 75 -14.03 7.87 -3.27
N ILE A 76 -15.24 8.10 -2.76
CA ILE A 76 -16.43 7.41 -3.28
C ILE A 76 -16.66 7.99 -4.67
N SER A 77 -16.57 7.17 -5.71
CA SER A 77 -17.25 7.49 -6.96
C SER A 77 -18.72 7.63 -6.61
N THR A 78 -19.16 8.86 -6.35
CA THR A 78 -20.57 9.18 -6.52
C THR A 78 -20.81 8.93 -7.99
N ASP A 79 -21.53 7.86 -8.31
CA ASP A 79 -22.11 7.76 -9.65
C ASP A 79 -22.80 9.10 -9.88
N ASP A 80 -22.41 9.81 -10.95
CA ASP A 80 -23.01 11.10 -11.34
C ASP A 80 -24.54 11.00 -11.55
N ASN A 81 -25.11 9.80 -11.45
CA ASN A 81 -26.53 9.51 -11.51
C ASN A 81 -27.30 9.75 -10.20
N ASP A 82 -26.64 9.95 -9.05
CA ASP A 82 -27.31 10.18 -7.76
C ASP A 82 -27.39 11.67 -7.35
N LEU A 83 -26.86 12.57 -8.18
CA LEU A 83 -27.06 14.00 -7.98
C LEU A 83 -28.49 14.36 -8.44
N PRO A 84 -29.37 14.89 -7.57
CA PRO A 84 -30.62 15.46 -8.03
C PRO A 84 -30.31 16.57 -9.03
N PRO A 85 -31.08 16.71 -10.14
CA PRO A 85 -30.82 17.73 -11.14
C PRO A 85 -30.81 19.09 -10.46
N SER A 86 -29.63 19.69 -10.34
CA SER A 86 -29.46 21.04 -9.82
C SER A 86 -30.12 21.97 -10.83
N SER A 87 -31.27 22.51 -10.45
CA SER A 87 -31.99 23.52 -11.23
C SER A 87 -31.07 24.70 -11.50
N GLU A 88 -30.81 24.95 -12.77
CA GLU A 88 -30.07 26.09 -13.29
C GLU A 88 -30.68 27.40 -12.77
N ASP A 89 -29.84 28.31 -12.30
CA ASP A 89 -30.05 29.73 -12.56
C ASP A 89 -28.70 30.38 -12.90
N ALA A 90 -28.63 30.83 -14.15
CA ALA A 90 -27.47 31.47 -14.74
C ALA A 90 -27.22 32.84 -14.11
N SER A 91 -26.03 33.06 -13.53
CA SER A 91 -25.47 34.41 -13.50
C SER A 91 -23.94 34.42 -13.44
N SER A 92 -23.34 34.95 -14.51
CA SER A 92 -22.18 35.83 -14.54
C SER A 92 -20.96 35.49 -13.67
N SER A 93 -19.89 35.07 -14.36
CA SER A 93 -18.48 35.12 -13.93
C SER A 93 -18.17 36.17 -12.86
N SER A 94 -17.96 35.72 -11.63
CA SER A 94 -17.38 36.54 -10.57
C SER A 94 -16.33 35.69 -9.85
N ARG A 95 -15.05 36.06 -10.02
CA ARG A 95 -13.95 35.49 -9.24
C ARG A 95 -14.29 35.59 -7.76
N PRO A 96 -14.02 34.55 -6.94
CA PRO A 96 -14.40 34.54 -5.53
C PRO A 96 -13.71 35.72 -4.83
N ARG A 97 -14.51 36.70 -4.40
CA ARG A 97 -14.06 37.89 -3.68
C ARG A 97 -13.94 37.64 -2.16
N ASN A 98 -14.26 36.45 -1.70
CA ASN A 98 -14.30 36.09 -0.29
C ASN A 98 -13.49 34.79 -0.04
N ALA A 99 -12.62 34.83 0.98
CA ALA A 99 -11.86 33.68 1.42
C ALA A 99 -12.76 32.53 1.90
N TYR A 100 -13.94 32.85 2.43
CA TYR A 100 -14.92 31.86 2.87
C TYR A 100 -15.55 31.10 1.69
N ASP A 101 -15.94 31.80 0.62
CA ASP A 101 -16.45 31.17 -0.62
C ASP A 101 -15.37 30.37 -1.34
N PHE A 102 -14.11 30.81 -1.28
CA PHE A 102 -12.97 30.06 -1.81
C PHE A 102 -12.72 28.77 -1.01
N MET A 103 -12.85 28.81 0.32
CA MET A 103 -12.74 27.62 1.17
C MET A 103 -13.95 26.67 0.99
N GLN A 104 -15.14 27.22 0.78
CA GLN A 104 -16.37 26.45 0.59
C GLN A 104 -16.38 25.74 -0.77
N SER A 105 -16.03 26.43 -1.86
CA SER A 105 -15.90 25.82 -3.19
C SER A 105 -14.82 24.72 -3.23
N ARG A 106 -13.73 24.88 -2.48
CA ARG A 106 -12.72 23.82 -2.34
C ARG A 106 -13.20 22.63 -1.49
N ARG A 107 -14.07 22.86 -0.50
CA ARG A 107 -14.74 21.78 0.26
C ARG A 107 -15.76 21.01 -0.58
N GLU A 108 -16.43 21.67 -1.50
CA GLU A 108 -17.36 21.04 -2.44
C GLU A 108 -16.60 20.22 -3.52
N VAL A 109 -15.43 20.68 -3.96
CA VAL A 109 -14.59 19.99 -4.96
C VAL A 109 -13.68 18.91 -4.36
N THR A 110 -13.21 19.09 -3.12
CA THR A 110 -12.21 18.23 -2.46
C THR A 110 -12.81 17.45 -1.28
N GLY A 111 -14.11 17.54 -1.01
CA GLY A 111 -14.77 16.89 0.13
C GLY A 111 -14.30 17.39 1.50
N ASP A 112 -15.02 17.05 2.56
CA ASP A 112 -14.56 17.31 3.93
C ASP A 112 -13.51 16.26 4.35
N PRO A 113 -12.29 16.63 4.77
CA PRO A 113 -11.23 15.67 5.10
C PRO A 113 -11.63 14.63 6.15
N THR A 114 -12.50 15.00 7.08
CA THR A 114 -13.05 14.08 8.09
C THR A 114 -13.95 13.03 7.44
N THR A 115 -14.80 13.43 6.49
CA THR A 115 -15.65 12.50 5.72
C THR A 115 -14.83 11.58 4.81
N MET A 116 -13.80 12.09 4.14
CA MET A 116 -12.89 11.28 3.33
C MET A 116 -12.17 10.22 4.16
N ARG A 117 -11.63 10.62 5.31
CA ARG A 117 -10.94 9.71 6.22
C ARG A 117 -11.89 8.66 6.79
N TRP A 118 -13.15 9.03 7.05
CA TRP A 118 -14.18 8.09 7.47
C TRP A 118 -14.51 7.09 6.35
N ASN A 119 -14.77 7.55 5.12
CA ASN A 119 -15.00 6.70 3.95
C ASN A 119 -13.85 5.71 3.73
N ALA A 120 -12.62 6.22 3.85
CA ALA A 120 -11.43 5.40 3.74
C ALA A 120 -11.40 4.32 4.81
N SER A 121 -11.69 4.68 6.07
CA SER A 121 -11.73 3.71 7.18
C SER A 121 -12.76 2.60 7.00
N ILE A 122 -13.95 2.92 6.46
CA ILE A 122 -15.00 1.93 6.17
C ILE A 122 -14.54 0.97 5.08
N ARG A 123 -13.95 1.49 3.98
CA ARG A 123 -13.42 0.65 2.91
C ARG A 123 -12.32 -0.27 3.43
N LEU A 124 -11.36 0.28 4.16
CA LEU A 124 -10.25 -0.46 4.75
C LEU A 124 -10.72 -1.60 5.67
N ALA A 125 -11.75 -1.36 6.48
CA ALA A 125 -12.35 -2.37 7.35
C ALA A 125 -13.04 -3.51 6.58
N ASN A 126 -13.50 -3.27 5.35
CA ASN A 126 -14.06 -4.30 4.49
C ASN A 126 -12.97 -5.16 3.81
N PHE A 127 -11.76 -4.61 3.62
CA PHE A 127 -10.67 -5.32 2.94
C PHE A 127 -9.89 -6.23 3.90
N ALA A 128 -9.66 -5.82 5.15
CA ALA A 128 -9.07 -6.70 6.15
C ALA A 128 -9.40 -6.27 7.57
N SER A 129 -9.15 -7.19 8.51
CA SER A 129 -8.85 -6.81 9.90
C SER A 129 -7.47 -6.15 9.98
N VAL A 130 -7.26 -5.08 9.20
CA VAL A 130 -5.99 -4.33 9.17
C VAL A 130 -5.67 -3.76 10.56
N GLU A 131 -6.71 -3.48 11.35
CA GLU A 131 -6.57 -3.06 12.74
C GLU A 131 -5.98 -4.14 13.66
N SER A 132 -6.10 -5.44 13.33
CA SER A 132 -5.52 -6.53 14.13
C SER A 132 -4.07 -6.87 13.76
N SER A 133 -3.52 -6.27 12.70
CA SER A 133 -2.22 -6.64 12.12
C SER A 133 -1.21 -5.49 12.15
N PRO A 134 -0.71 -5.09 13.33
CA PRO A 134 0.16 -3.92 13.49
C PRO A 134 1.47 -4.02 12.70
N LEU A 135 2.02 -5.22 12.54
CA LEU A 135 3.25 -5.43 11.76
C LEU A 135 3.02 -5.17 10.27
N CYS A 136 1.91 -5.64 9.70
CA CYS A 136 1.53 -5.36 8.31
C CYS A 136 1.37 -3.84 8.10
N LEU A 137 0.67 -3.17 9.01
CA LEU A 137 0.50 -1.71 8.96
C LEU A 137 1.85 -0.97 8.99
N ALA A 138 2.77 -1.40 9.85
CA ALA A 138 4.10 -0.81 9.93
C ALA A 138 4.88 -0.98 8.60
N SER A 139 4.84 -2.17 8.01
CA SER A 139 5.49 -2.46 6.72
C SER A 139 4.87 -1.69 5.56
N ILE A 140 3.54 -1.61 5.50
CA ILE A 140 2.81 -0.81 4.50
C ILE A 140 3.24 0.65 4.59
N GLY A 141 3.31 1.21 5.81
CA GLY A 141 3.75 2.60 6.01
C GLY A 141 5.16 2.86 5.46
N ALA A 142 6.10 1.96 5.77
CA ALA A 142 7.47 2.06 5.28
C ALA A 142 7.56 1.95 3.75
N LEU A 143 6.75 1.06 3.14
CA LEU A 143 6.67 0.90 1.69
C LEU A 143 6.10 2.14 1.01
N LEU A 144 5.00 2.71 1.53
CA LEU A 144 4.41 3.93 0.99
C LEU A 144 5.40 5.10 1.07
N ASP A 145 6.07 5.30 2.21
CA ASP A 145 7.09 6.34 2.36
C ASP A 145 8.31 6.11 1.45
N TYR A 146 8.62 4.86 1.08
CA TYR A 146 9.64 4.54 0.07
C TYR A 146 9.18 4.95 -1.33
N ILE A 147 7.98 4.55 -1.75
CA ILE A 147 7.44 4.87 -3.08
C ILE A 147 7.31 6.39 -3.27
N VAL A 148 6.87 7.14 -2.24
CA VAL A 148 6.83 8.62 -2.28
C VAL A 148 8.19 9.20 -2.59
N ARG A 149 9.25 8.69 -1.94
CA ARG A 149 10.61 9.19 -2.15
C ARG A 149 11.15 8.85 -3.52
N GLU A 150 10.92 7.62 -4.01
CA GLU A 150 11.31 7.23 -5.36
C GLU A 150 10.60 8.10 -6.41
N LYS A 151 9.29 8.35 -6.23
CA LYS A 151 8.53 9.24 -7.11
C LYS A 151 9.10 10.66 -7.09
N ALA A 152 9.37 11.23 -5.91
CA ALA A 152 9.92 12.58 -5.80
C ALA A 152 11.31 12.71 -6.47
N LEU A 153 12.12 11.65 -6.45
CA LEU A 153 13.41 11.60 -7.13
C LEU A 153 13.26 11.49 -8.66
N SER A 154 12.20 10.85 -9.16
CA SER A 154 11.98 10.64 -10.60
C SER A 154 11.23 11.78 -11.29
N GLU A 155 10.18 12.33 -10.66
CA GLU A 155 9.28 13.30 -11.27
C GLU A 155 9.59 14.76 -10.88
N PHE A 156 10.53 14.97 -9.95
CA PHE A 156 10.84 16.28 -9.37
C PHE A 156 9.62 16.99 -8.74
N ASP A 157 8.62 16.21 -8.32
CA ASP A 157 7.40 16.70 -7.66
C ASP A 157 7.23 16.04 -6.28
N ASP A 158 6.73 16.81 -5.31
CA ASP A 158 6.55 16.37 -3.91
C ASP A 158 5.09 16.48 -3.48
N ASP A 159 4.22 15.83 -4.23
CA ASP A 159 2.80 15.65 -3.89
C ASP A 159 2.59 14.68 -2.70
N GLY A 160 3.67 14.14 -2.14
CA GLY A 160 3.65 13.21 -1.03
C GLY A 160 2.77 11.98 -1.31
N ILE A 161 2.06 11.53 -0.27
CA ILE A 161 1.19 10.34 -0.35
C ILE A 161 -0.05 10.58 -1.21
N GLY A 162 -0.57 11.82 -1.22
CA GLY A 162 -1.72 12.18 -2.04
C GLY A 162 -1.42 12.12 -3.54
N GLY A 163 -0.15 12.23 -3.92
CA GLY A 163 0.29 12.09 -5.31
C GLY A 163 0.49 10.65 -5.77
N LEU A 164 0.34 9.64 -4.92
CA LEU A 164 0.53 8.25 -5.32
C LEU A 164 -0.65 7.72 -6.13
N ASP A 165 -0.39 7.24 -7.34
CA ASP A 165 -1.36 6.53 -8.18
C ASP A 165 -1.34 5.02 -7.89
N ILE A 166 -2.02 4.62 -6.82
CA ILE A 166 -2.09 3.21 -6.41
C ILE A 166 -3.24 2.48 -7.13
N ARG A 167 -2.87 1.58 -8.06
CA ARG A 167 -3.79 0.84 -8.93
C ARG A 167 -4.41 -0.42 -8.35
N ASP A 168 -3.77 -1.11 -7.42
CA ASP A 168 -4.42 -2.14 -6.58
C ASP A 168 -3.79 -2.30 -5.20
N ILE A 169 -4.57 -2.79 -4.25
CA ILE A 169 -4.10 -3.28 -2.94
C ILE A 169 -4.83 -4.58 -2.65
N GLU A 170 -4.07 -5.67 -2.65
CA GLU A 170 -4.57 -7.01 -2.38
C GLU A 170 -3.99 -7.54 -1.06
N ILE A 171 -4.77 -8.37 -0.38
CA ILE A 171 -4.36 -9.03 0.86
C ILE A 171 -4.24 -10.51 0.58
N ILE A 172 -3.05 -11.03 0.84
CA ILE A 172 -2.75 -12.44 0.66
C ILE A 172 -3.07 -13.14 1.97
N ALA A 173 -4.14 -13.94 1.96
CA ALA A 173 -4.45 -14.87 3.02
C ALA A 173 -3.77 -16.21 2.69
N LEU A 174 -2.77 -16.59 3.49
CA LEU A 174 -1.92 -17.76 3.23
C LEU A 174 -2.65 -19.10 3.42
N ASP A 175 -3.87 -19.07 3.94
CA ASP A 175 -4.83 -20.19 3.97
C ASP A 175 -5.64 -20.32 2.67
N ALA A 176 -5.73 -19.26 1.87
CA ALA A 176 -6.40 -19.22 0.57
C ALA A 176 -5.45 -19.37 -0.63
N ALA A 177 -4.14 -19.13 -0.43
CA ALA A 177 -3.11 -19.42 -1.40
C ALA A 177 -2.63 -20.88 -1.25
N MET A 178 -2.70 -21.65 -2.33
CA MET A 178 -2.24 -23.03 -2.36
C MET A 178 -0.73 -23.07 -2.08
N GLN A 179 -0.32 -23.75 -1.01
CA GLN A 179 1.08 -23.99 -0.66
C GLN A 179 1.68 -25.00 -1.64
N ILE A 180 1.81 -24.64 -2.91
CA ILE A 180 2.54 -25.43 -3.88
C ILE A 180 4.01 -25.08 -3.73
N ASN A 181 4.80 -26.02 -3.23
CA ASN A 181 6.26 -25.96 -3.31
C ASN A 181 6.67 -26.04 -4.79
N ALA A 182 7.69 -25.32 -5.26
CA ALA A 182 8.08 -25.27 -6.68
C ALA A 182 8.24 -26.68 -7.32
N ASP A 183 8.67 -27.67 -6.53
CA ASP A 183 8.76 -29.08 -6.92
C ASP A 183 7.41 -29.70 -7.35
N ALA A 184 6.30 -29.25 -6.77
CA ALA A 184 4.97 -29.73 -7.10
C ALA A 184 4.40 -29.13 -8.41
N LEU A 185 4.95 -28.01 -8.90
CA LEU A 185 4.63 -27.49 -10.25
C LEU A 185 5.27 -28.33 -11.37
N LEU A 186 6.44 -28.93 -11.11
CA LEU A 186 7.16 -29.73 -12.10
C LEU A 186 6.46 -31.05 -12.46
N TYR A 187 5.72 -31.67 -11.52
CA TYR A 187 4.99 -32.93 -11.76
C TYR A 187 3.56 -32.73 -12.32
N ALA A 188 3.08 -31.50 -12.46
CA ALA A 188 1.74 -31.22 -13.00
C ALA A 188 1.71 -31.17 -14.54
N TYR A 189 2.88 -31.19 -15.19
CA TYR A 189 3.04 -31.15 -16.66
C TYR A 189 3.71 -32.41 -17.26
N SER A 190 3.83 -33.49 -16.49
CA SER A 190 4.29 -34.81 -16.96
C SER A 190 3.15 -35.80 -17.03
#